data_AF-A0A1G2QF18-F1
#
_entry.id   AF-A0A1G2QF18-F1
#
_cell.length_a   1.000
_cell.length_b   1.000
_cell.length_c   1.000
_cell.angle_alpha   90.00
_cell.angle_beta   90.00
_cell.angle_gamma   90.00
#
_symmetry.space_group_name_H-M   'P 1'
#
loop_
_entity.id
_entity.type
_entity.pdbx_description
1 polymer ?
#
loop_
_entity_poly.entity_id
_entity_poly.type
_entity_poly.pdbx_seq_one_letter_code
_entity_poly.pdbx_strand_id
1 'polypeptide(L)'
;MTIVILIVIILGGIWFASKAKTPSIIDNTDNATSTTDTLVSTMPADGSYELIASATKVEWTGTKSLIADYKDVGTIGLKEGSFAVAEGKITTGKIVFDMKTIAGEETSNKVMPIANLGKHLQSADFFDVVKFPTATFNLTRAEVVGGSNGGTFIFTGDLELKGVKNEVQFPVKFSQNLSGQTLMTGEFEIDRTKWDIKYGSTKFFQDLGDNVIADEVNVKFEATAEVK
;
A
#
# COMPACT_ATOMS: atom_id res chain seq x y z
N MET A 1 -40.18 11.47 71.38
CA MET A 1 -41.27 10.65 71.92
C MET A 1 -42.41 10.69 70.91
N THR A 2 -42.87 9.51 70.52
CA THR A 2 -43.77 9.11 69.43
C THR A 2 -44.84 10.12 69.01
N ILE A 3 -45.08 10.25 67.69
CA ILE A 3 -46.41 10.17 67.09
C ILE A 3 -46.24 9.60 65.67
N VAL A 4 -46.85 8.43 65.48
CA VAL A 4 -47.14 7.77 64.21
C VAL A 4 -48.61 8.07 63.91
N ILE A 5 -48.94 8.54 62.71
CA ILE A 5 -50.31 8.44 62.17
C ILE A 5 -50.23 8.02 60.70
N LEU A 6 -50.64 6.77 60.47
CA LEU A 6 -51.08 6.17 59.22
C LEU A 6 -52.47 6.69 58.81
N ILE A 7 -52.91 6.38 57.57
CA ILE A 7 -54.28 6.38 56.97
C ILE A 7 -54.41 7.43 55.84
N VAL A 8 -54.86 7.17 54.60
CA VAL A 8 -55.54 6.03 53.96
C VAL A 8 -55.45 6.14 52.42
N ILE A 9 -55.52 4.99 51.75
CA ILE A 9 -55.65 4.78 50.30
C ILE A 9 -57.11 5.02 49.86
N ILE A 10 -57.39 5.53 48.65
CA ILE A 10 -58.41 5.01 47.69
C ILE A 10 -58.57 5.92 46.45
N LEU A 11 -58.22 5.33 45.31
CA LEU A 11 -58.88 5.22 43.99
C LEU A 11 -59.64 6.40 43.35
N GLY A 12 -59.33 6.63 42.07
CA GLY A 12 -60.26 7.18 41.08
C GLY A 12 -59.56 7.79 39.87
N GLY A 13 -59.37 7.01 38.80
CA GLY A 13 -58.71 7.46 37.57
C GLY A 13 -59.60 8.27 36.63
N ILE A 14 -59.00 8.77 35.54
CA ILE A 14 -59.59 9.00 34.21
C ILE A 14 -58.43 9.01 33.20
N TRP A 15 -58.58 8.26 32.11
CA TRP A 15 -57.73 8.26 30.91
C TRP A 15 -58.53 8.71 29.69
N PHE A 16 -57.80 9.21 28.68
CA PHE A 16 -58.16 9.72 27.34
C PHE A 16 -58.68 11.17 27.27
N ALA A 17 -58.31 12.01 26.29
CA ALA A 17 -57.87 11.77 24.92
C ALA A 17 -56.93 12.88 24.38
N SER A 18 -56.36 12.58 23.22
CA SER A 18 -55.32 13.24 22.45
C SER A 18 -55.69 14.59 21.79
N LYS A 19 -54.66 15.41 21.53
CA LYS A 19 -54.53 16.18 20.28
C LYS A 19 -53.07 16.24 19.82
N ALA A 20 -52.85 15.82 18.58
CA ALA A 20 -51.58 15.83 17.87
C ALA A 20 -51.11 17.26 17.58
N LYS A 21 -49.79 17.47 17.62
CA LYS A 21 -49.11 18.69 17.18
C LYS A 21 -48.37 18.40 15.87
N THR A 22 -48.77 19.11 14.81
CA THR A 22 -48.14 19.12 13.48
C THR A 22 -46.70 19.65 13.58
N PRO A 23 -45.73 19.12 12.79
CA PRO A 23 -44.33 19.53 12.88
C PRO A 23 -44.06 20.82 12.08
N SER A 24 -43.19 21.67 12.63
CA SER A 24 -42.57 22.79 11.92
C SER A 24 -41.06 22.63 11.94
N ILE A 25 -40.49 22.59 10.72
CA ILE A 25 -39.07 22.55 10.36
C ILE A 25 -38.30 23.70 11.04
N ILE A 26 -37.18 23.39 11.69
CA ILE A 26 -35.98 24.24 11.67
C ILE A 26 -34.77 23.31 11.52
N ASP A 27 -34.08 23.54 10.42
CA ASP A 27 -32.83 22.98 9.94
C ASP A 27 -31.66 23.43 10.83
N ASN A 28 -30.79 22.52 11.25
CA ASN A 28 -29.38 22.85 11.35
C ASN A 28 -28.54 21.58 11.14
N THR A 29 -27.86 21.62 10.02
CA THR A 29 -26.96 20.63 9.45
C THR A 29 -25.71 20.45 10.31
N ASP A 30 -25.69 19.40 11.13
CA ASP A 30 -24.45 18.69 11.46
C ASP A 30 -24.12 17.75 10.31
N ASN A 31 -23.72 18.34 9.17
CA ASN A 31 -22.96 17.61 8.17
C ASN A 31 -21.51 17.60 8.65
N ALA A 32 -21.18 16.63 9.50
CA ALA A 32 -19.80 16.17 9.63
C ALA A 32 -19.40 15.63 8.25
N THR A 33 -18.93 16.53 7.39
CA THR A 33 -18.31 16.21 6.12
C THR A 33 -17.05 15.43 6.44
N SER A 34 -17.19 14.10 6.49
CA SER A 34 -16.09 13.19 6.19
C SER A 34 -15.68 13.54 4.76
N THR A 35 -14.62 14.34 4.62
CA THR A 35 -14.03 14.66 3.33
C THR A 35 -13.44 13.37 2.79
N THR A 36 -14.24 12.58 2.07
CA THR A 36 -13.72 11.62 1.11
C THR A 36 -12.93 12.43 0.09
N ASP A 37 -11.61 12.47 0.29
CA ASP A 37 -10.65 13.08 -0.61
C ASP A 37 -10.90 12.51 -2.00
N THR A 38 -11.52 13.31 -2.87
CA THR A 38 -12.02 12.83 -4.15
C THR A 38 -10.84 12.80 -5.09
N LEU A 39 -10.36 11.59 -5.39
CA LEU A 39 -9.25 11.37 -6.31
C LEU A 39 -9.71 11.57 -7.76
N VAL A 40 -9.00 12.42 -8.50
CA VAL A 40 -9.22 12.62 -9.93
C VAL A 40 -8.17 11.83 -10.70
N SER A 41 -8.59 10.90 -11.56
CA SER A 41 -7.68 10.13 -12.42
C SER A 41 -7.10 11.04 -13.50
N THR A 42 -5.89 11.54 -13.27
CA THR A 42 -5.21 12.46 -14.19
C THR A 42 -3.70 12.34 -14.02
N MET A 43 -2.98 12.60 -15.10
CA MET A 43 -1.53 12.77 -15.04
C MET A 43 -1.18 14.08 -14.31
N PRO A 44 -0.06 14.12 -13.56
CA PRO A 44 0.49 15.38 -13.05
C PRO A 44 0.81 16.38 -14.19
N ALA A 45 0.76 17.67 -13.86
CA ALA A 45 1.17 18.74 -14.77
C ALA A 45 2.68 18.71 -15.01
N ASP A 46 3.14 19.49 -15.99
CA ASP A 46 4.58 19.70 -16.23
C ASP A 46 5.25 20.24 -14.96
N GLY A 47 6.36 19.62 -14.56
CA GLY A 47 7.01 19.92 -13.28
C GLY A 47 7.98 18.84 -12.82
N SER A 48 8.66 19.13 -11.71
CA SER A 48 9.49 18.16 -10.98
C SER A 48 8.78 17.75 -9.70
N TYR A 49 8.78 16.47 -9.40
CA TYR A 49 8.05 15.88 -8.29
C TYR A 49 8.98 15.06 -7.40
N GLU A 50 8.77 15.14 -6.10
CA GLU A 50 9.45 14.34 -5.08
C GLU A 50 8.45 13.42 -4.37
N LEU A 51 8.85 12.16 -4.15
CA LEU A 51 8.03 11.19 -3.44
C LEU A 51 8.11 11.45 -1.93
N ILE A 52 6.94 11.49 -1.30
CA ILE A 52 6.81 11.61 0.15
C ILE A 52 7.02 10.22 0.75
N ALA A 53 8.20 9.96 1.32
CA ALA A 53 8.58 8.64 1.83
C ALA A 53 7.59 8.10 2.89
N SER A 54 7.08 8.94 3.78
CA SER A 54 6.12 8.55 4.81
C SER A 54 4.71 8.29 4.28
N ALA A 55 4.40 8.75 3.07
CA ALA A 55 3.11 8.55 2.40
C ALA A 55 3.25 7.65 1.16
N THR A 56 4.31 6.84 1.13
CA THR A 56 4.57 5.85 0.09
C THR A 56 4.67 4.47 0.71
N LYS A 57 3.87 3.53 0.22
CA LYS A 57 3.87 2.13 0.63
C LYS A 57 4.27 1.26 -0.55
N VAL A 58 5.20 0.34 -0.33
CA VAL A 58 5.56 -0.72 -1.27
C VAL A 58 5.39 -2.05 -0.54
N GLU A 59 4.45 -2.85 -1.00
CA GLU A 59 4.12 -4.17 -0.48
C GLU A 59 4.68 -5.24 -1.39
N TRP A 60 5.14 -6.34 -0.80
CA TRP A 60 5.54 -7.54 -1.50
C TRP A 60 4.73 -8.73 -1.00
N THR A 61 4.45 -9.69 -1.88
CA THR A 61 3.85 -10.98 -1.53
C THR A 61 4.68 -12.12 -2.11
N GLY A 62 5.20 -12.96 -1.24
CA GLY A 62 5.87 -14.22 -1.59
C GLY A 62 4.97 -15.42 -1.30
N THR A 63 5.10 -16.48 -2.11
CA THR A 63 4.28 -17.69 -1.96
C THR A 63 5.16 -18.95 -1.93
N LYS A 64 4.58 -20.06 -1.46
CA LYS A 64 5.19 -21.39 -1.58
C LYS A 64 4.37 -22.21 -2.57
N SER A 65 4.94 -22.49 -3.74
CA SER A 65 4.21 -23.09 -4.88
C SER A 65 3.62 -24.47 -4.59
N LEU A 66 4.09 -25.18 -3.55
CA LEU A 66 3.62 -26.51 -3.17
C LEU A 66 2.62 -26.51 -2.02
N ILE A 67 2.36 -25.35 -1.40
CA ILE A 67 1.45 -25.24 -0.25
C ILE A 67 0.32 -24.30 -0.64
N ALA A 68 -0.89 -24.86 -0.76
CA ALA A 68 -2.09 -24.09 -1.06
C ALA A 68 -2.28 -22.95 -0.04
N ASP A 69 -2.64 -21.77 -0.56
CA ASP A 69 -2.92 -20.55 0.21
C ASP A 69 -1.78 -20.05 1.10
N TYR A 70 -0.55 -20.54 0.91
CA TYR A 70 0.62 -19.99 1.60
C TYR A 70 1.00 -18.63 1.02
N LYS A 71 1.01 -17.61 1.87
CA LYS A 71 1.54 -16.29 1.56
C LYS A 71 2.35 -15.73 2.73
N ASP A 72 3.42 -15.04 2.37
CA ASP A 72 4.12 -14.11 3.23
C ASP A 72 3.96 -12.72 2.60
N VAL A 73 3.52 -11.74 3.40
CA VAL A 73 3.30 -10.36 2.95
C VAL A 73 4.20 -9.46 3.77
N GLY A 74 4.72 -8.40 3.17
CA GLY A 74 5.46 -7.39 3.91
C GLY A 74 5.67 -6.12 3.12
N THR A 75 6.53 -5.25 3.65
CA THR A 75 6.79 -3.93 3.10
C THR A 75 8.26 -3.63 2.92
N ILE A 76 8.54 -2.64 2.07
CA ILE A 76 9.84 -2.00 1.88
C ILE A 76 9.63 -0.48 1.92
N GLY A 77 10.44 0.21 2.71
CA GLY A 77 10.42 1.66 2.84
C GLY A 77 11.21 2.36 1.73
N LEU A 78 10.78 3.60 1.47
CA LEU A 78 11.45 4.48 0.53
C LEU A 78 12.52 5.32 1.23
N LYS A 79 13.70 5.46 0.61
CA LYS A 79 14.72 6.42 1.03
C LYS A 79 14.51 7.79 0.37
N GLU A 80 14.39 7.79 -0.96
CA GLU A 80 14.15 8.98 -1.78
C GLU A 80 13.54 8.55 -3.11
N GLY A 81 12.81 9.43 -3.77
CA GLY A 81 12.37 9.21 -5.14
C GLY A 81 11.88 10.49 -5.79
N SER A 82 12.04 10.58 -7.11
CA SER A 82 11.64 11.76 -7.86
C SER A 82 11.35 11.41 -9.32
N PHE A 83 10.49 12.19 -9.96
CA PHE A 83 10.25 12.11 -11.39
C PHE A 83 9.99 13.50 -11.98
N ALA A 84 10.06 13.62 -13.30
CA ALA A 84 9.75 14.87 -13.99
C ALA A 84 8.76 14.65 -15.13
N VAL A 85 7.90 15.65 -15.32
CA VAL A 85 6.94 15.74 -16.41
C VAL A 85 7.30 16.93 -17.28
N ALA A 86 7.40 16.73 -18.59
CA ALA A 86 7.57 17.80 -19.56
C ALA A 86 6.81 17.48 -20.83
N GLU A 87 6.11 18.48 -21.38
CA GLU A 87 5.27 18.33 -22.57
C GLU A 87 4.22 17.21 -22.40
N GLY A 88 3.69 17.05 -21.19
CA GLY A 88 2.73 15.99 -20.85
C GLY A 88 3.30 14.57 -20.89
N LYS A 89 4.62 14.42 -20.76
CA LYS A 89 5.32 13.11 -20.75
C LYS A 89 6.20 12.98 -19.51
N ILE A 90 6.25 11.78 -18.93
CA ILE A 90 7.26 11.46 -17.90
C ILE A 90 8.62 11.34 -18.58
N THR A 91 9.56 12.23 -18.24
CA THR A 91 10.88 12.30 -18.89
C THR A 91 11.98 11.67 -18.07
N THR A 92 11.84 11.64 -16.74
CA THR A 92 12.80 11.03 -15.82
C THR A 92 12.08 10.39 -14.65
N GLY A 93 12.72 9.42 -14.00
CA GLY A 93 12.23 8.80 -12.78
C GLY A 93 13.34 8.02 -12.10
N LYS A 94 13.51 8.24 -10.79
CA LYS A 94 14.45 7.50 -9.95
C LYS A 94 13.81 7.23 -8.60
N ILE A 95 13.94 6.01 -8.11
CA ILE A 95 13.46 5.59 -6.79
C ILE A 95 14.60 4.85 -6.10
N VAL A 96 14.87 5.19 -4.84
CA VAL A 96 15.85 4.51 -4.00
C VAL A 96 15.10 3.95 -2.79
N PHE A 97 15.09 2.63 -2.67
CA PHE A 97 14.50 1.92 -1.53
C PHE A 97 15.52 1.77 -0.41
N ASP A 98 15.09 1.89 0.85
CA ASP A 98 15.91 1.53 2.01
C ASP A 98 15.71 0.05 2.33
N MET A 99 16.64 -0.80 1.90
CA MET A 99 16.49 -2.25 2.07
C MET A 99 16.59 -2.69 3.53
N LYS A 100 17.12 -1.86 4.44
CA LYS A 100 17.13 -2.18 5.87
C LYS A 100 15.73 -2.15 6.49
N THR A 101 14.78 -1.52 5.81
CA THR A 101 13.39 -1.44 6.26
C THR A 101 12.54 -2.62 5.81
N ILE A 102 13.08 -3.56 5.03
CA ILE A 102 12.32 -4.73 4.60
C ILE A 102 11.86 -5.55 5.81
N ALA A 103 10.55 -5.78 5.89
CA ALA A 103 9.92 -6.47 7.01
C ALA A 103 8.68 -7.26 6.54
N GLY A 104 8.34 -8.33 7.26
CA GLY A 104 7.07 -9.04 7.09
C GLY A 104 5.94 -8.41 7.92
N GLU A 105 4.74 -8.37 7.35
CA GLU A 105 3.48 -7.92 7.97
C GLU A 105 2.46 -9.06 8.14
N GLU A 106 2.48 -10.07 7.27
CA GLU A 106 1.71 -11.32 7.42
C GLU A 106 2.57 -12.55 7.07
N THR A 107 2.30 -13.69 7.72
CA THR A 107 2.89 -14.99 7.32
C THR A 107 1.91 -16.13 7.53
N SER A 108 1.77 -17.01 6.52
CA SER A 108 1.06 -18.28 6.65
C SER A 108 1.84 -19.31 7.50
N ASN A 109 3.13 -19.06 7.76
CA ASN A 109 3.98 -19.95 8.55
C ASN A 109 3.52 -19.99 10.01
N LYS A 110 3.13 -21.19 10.49
CA LYS A 110 2.66 -21.40 11.86
C LYS A 110 3.79 -21.62 12.88
N VAL A 111 5.02 -21.79 12.40
CA VAL A 111 6.19 -22.13 13.23
C VAL A 111 7.14 -20.94 13.35
N MET A 112 7.39 -20.23 12.25
CA MET A 112 8.28 -19.06 12.23
C MET A 112 7.53 -17.78 12.60
N PRO A 113 7.92 -17.06 13.66
CA PRO A 113 7.37 -15.75 13.95
C PRO A 113 7.73 -14.73 12.87
N ILE A 114 6.86 -13.73 12.67
CA ILE A 114 7.03 -12.72 11.63
C ILE A 114 8.32 -11.89 11.75
N ALA A 115 8.75 -11.63 12.99
CA ALA A 115 10.01 -10.93 13.26
C ALA A 115 11.23 -11.73 12.75
N ASN A 116 11.14 -13.06 12.72
CA ASN A 116 12.21 -13.91 12.18
C ASN A 116 12.19 -13.94 10.66
N LEU A 117 11.01 -13.86 10.03
CA LEU A 117 10.90 -13.68 8.58
C LEU A 117 11.60 -12.40 8.13
N GLY A 118 11.31 -11.26 8.77
CA GLY A 118 11.99 -9.99 8.46
C GLY A 118 13.52 -10.08 8.58
N LYS A 119 14.03 -10.68 9.66
CA LYS A 119 15.48 -10.90 9.83
C LYS A 119 16.07 -11.81 8.76
N HIS A 120 15.35 -12.85 8.36
CA HIS A 120 15.81 -13.77 7.33
C HIS A 120 15.90 -13.10 5.95
N LEU A 121 14.89 -12.30 5.59
CA LEU A 121 14.92 -11.49 4.36
C LEU A 121 16.12 -10.54 4.33
N GLN A 122 16.48 -9.96 5.47
CA GLN A 122 17.63 -9.05 5.56
C GLN A 122 18.99 -9.76 5.44
N SER A 123 19.05 -11.07 5.62
CA SER A 123 20.28 -11.85 5.65
C SER A 123 20.90 -12.09 4.27
N ALA A 124 22.10 -12.69 4.25
CA ALA A 124 22.82 -13.03 3.03
C ALA A 124 22.11 -14.09 2.15
N ASP A 125 21.18 -14.86 2.73
CA ASP A 125 20.38 -15.83 1.99
C ASP A 125 19.36 -15.14 1.05
N PHE A 126 19.03 -13.87 1.32
CA PHE A 126 18.10 -13.06 0.54
C PHE A 126 18.76 -11.75 0.07
N PHE A 127 18.48 -10.63 0.74
CA PHE A 127 18.83 -9.30 0.24
C PHE A 127 20.21 -8.81 0.66
N ASP A 128 20.84 -9.46 1.65
CA ASP A 128 22.14 -9.07 2.23
C ASP A 128 22.22 -7.55 2.48
N VAL A 129 21.30 -7.04 3.30
CA VAL A 129 21.08 -5.58 3.45
C VAL A 129 22.25 -4.86 4.14
N VAL A 130 23.16 -5.63 4.74
CA VAL A 130 24.42 -5.12 5.27
C VAL A 130 25.33 -4.69 4.11
N LYS A 131 25.40 -5.50 3.04
CA LYS A 131 26.20 -5.22 1.84
C LYS A 131 25.46 -4.37 0.81
N PHE A 132 24.15 -4.57 0.68
CA PHE A 132 23.27 -3.87 -0.27
C PHE A 132 22.16 -3.12 0.48
N PRO A 133 22.49 -2.02 1.17
CA PRO A 133 21.52 -1.31 2.01
C PRO A 133 20.43 -0.59 1.20
N THR A 134 20.57 -0.50 -0.12
CA THR A 134 19.62 0.17 -1.01
C THR A 134 19.38 -0.64 -2.27
N ALA A 135 18.16 -0.57 -2.79
CA ALA A 135 17.81 -0.95 -4.15
C ALA A 135 17.42 0.31 -4.93
N THR A 136 17.59 0.33 -6.25
CA THR A 136 17.30 1.51 -7.07
C THR A 136 16.55 1.14 -8.33
N PHE A 137 15.48 1.88 -8.63
CA PHE A 137 14.83 1.84 -9.94
C PHE A 137 15.16 3.12 -10.70
N ASN A 138 15.56 2.98 -11.97
CA ASN A 138 15.76 4.10 -12.89
C ASN A 138 14.85 3.92 -14.11
N LEU A 139 13.95 4.87 -14.32
CA LEU A 139 13.03 4.88 -15.45
C LEU A 139 13.81 5.09 -16.75
N THR A 140 13.56 4.23 -17.74
CA THR A 140 14.10 4.37 -19.10
C THR A 140 13.03 4.75 -20.10
N ARG A 141 11.77 4.34 -19.87
CA ARG A 141 10.65 4.64 -20.76
C ARG A 141 9.31 4.62 -20.01
N ALA A 142 8.42 5.54 -20.37
CA ALA A 142 7.04 5.57 -19.90
C ALA A 142 6.09 5.73 -21.09
N GLU A 143 5.17 4.78 -21.25
CA GLU A 143 4.26 4.72 -22.40
C GLU A 143 2.81 4.70 -21.93
N VAL A 144 1.93 5.49 -22.54
CA VAL A 144 0.50 5.48 -22.21
C VAL A 144 -0.17 4.29 -22.87
N VAL A 145 -0.95 3.52 -22.09
CA VAL A 145 -1.78 2.42 -22.55
C VAL A 145 -3.24 2.69 -22.18
N GLY A 146 -4.04 2.99 -23.19
CA GLY A 146 -5.48 3.24 -23.06
C GLY A 146 -5.83 4.67 -22.61
N GLY A 147 -6.41 5.45 -23.52
CA GLY A 147 -6.97 6.79 -23.26
C GLY A 147 -5.97 7.95 -23.23
N SER A 148 -6.48 9.18 -23.25
CA SER A 148 -5.74 10.43 -23.05
C SER A 148 -6.05 10.98 -21.64
N ASN A 149 -5.07 11.55 -20.94
CA ASN A 149 -5.20 12.19 -19.61
C ASN A 149 -5.78 11.28 -18.50
N GLY A 150 -4.90 10.52 -17.82
CA GLY A 150 -5.27 9.68 -16.67
C GLY A 150 -5.41 8.19 -16.96
N GLY A 151 -4.96 7.74 -18.14
CA GLY A 151 -4.83 6.34 -18.51
C GLY A 151 -3.75 5.60 -17.70
N THR A 152 -3.64 4.28 -17.93
CA THR A 152 -2.57 3.48 -17.33
C THR A 152 -1.29 3.70 -18.11
N PHE A 153 -0.18 3.96 -17.43
CA PHE A 153 1.15 4.05 -18.03
C PHE A 153 1.86 2.72 -17.85
N ILE A 154 2.65 2.32 -18.82
CA ILE A 154 3.60 1.23 -18.71
C ILE A 154 4.98 1.84 -18.51
N PHE A 155 5.53 1.65 -17.32
CA PHE A 155 6.88 2.09 -16.98
C PHE A 155 7.82 0.95 -17.27
N THR A 156 8.91 1.24 -17.97
CA THR A 156 10.04 0.34 -18.21
C THR A 156 11.28 1.00 -17.60
N GLY A 157 12.10 0.23 -16.90
CA GLY A 157 13.30 0.76 -16.30
C GLY A 157 14.19 -0.30 -15.67
N ASP A 158 15.38 0.14 -15.28
CA ASP A 158 16.39 -0.72 -14.66
C ASP A 158 16.14 -0.78 -13.15
N LEU A 159 15.82 -1.97 -12.64
CA LEU A 159 15.83 -2.28 -11.22
C LEU A 159 17.18 -2.90 -10.84
N GLU A 160 17.92 -2.19 -10.00
CA GLU A 160 19.10 -2.68 -9.32
C GLU A 160 18.74 -3.17 -7.92
N LEU A 161 18.93 -4.46 -7.67
CA LEU A 161 18.59 -5.14 -6.44
C LEU A 161 19.67 -6.18 -6.14
N LYS A 162 20.17 -6.21 -4.90
CA LYS A 162 21.29 -7.07 -4.48
C LYS A 162 22.54 -6.94 -5.38
N GLY A 163 22.80 -5.73 -5.91
CA GLY A 163 23.94 -5.42 -6.78
C GLY A 163 23.83 -5.96 -8.22
N VAL A 164 22.69 -6.55 -8.60
CA VAL A 164 22.41 -6.99 -9.97
C VAL A 164 21.40 -6.02 -10.59
N LYS A 165 21.54 -5.70 -11.87
CA LYS A 165 20.64 -4.80 -12.60
C LYS A 165 19.90 -5.58 -13.69
N ASN A 166 18.57 -5.49 -13.68
CA ASN A 166 17.73 -6.05 -14.73
C ASN A 166 16.58 -5.10 -15.05
N GLU A 167 16.10 -5.14 -16.29
CA GLU A 167 14.93 -4.39 -16.71
C GLU A 167 13.65 -4.99 -16.11
N VAL A 168 12.76 -4.12 -15.64
CA VAL A 168 11.39 -4.43 -15.23
C VAL A 168 10.41 -3.55 -15.97
N GLN A 169 9.20 -4.06 -16.17
CA GLN A 169 8.10 -3.33 -16.73
C GLN A 169 6.86 -3.48 -15.85
N PHE A 170 6.18 -2.37 -15.54
CA PHE A 170 5.00 -2.39 -14.68
C PHE A 170 4.00 -1.28 -14.99
N PRO A 171 2.70 -1.51 -14.73
CA PRO A 171 1.68 -0.50 -14.91
C PRO A 171 1.70 0.52 -13.76
N VAL A 172 1.45 1.78 -14.10
CA VAL A 172 1.31 2.90 -13.17
C VAL A 172 0.04 3.68 -13.52
N LYS A 173 -0.79 3.95 -12.52
CA LYS A 173 -1.95 4.84 -12.63
C LYS A 173 -1.70 6.08 -11.81
N PHE A 174 -2.08 7.23 -12.36
CA PHE A 174 -1.98 8.52 -11.68
C PHE A 174 -3.36 9.01 -11.27
N SER A 175 -3.42 9.57 -10.07
CA SER A 175 -4.54 10.37 -9.61
C SER A 175 -4.03 11.56 -8.80
N GLN A 176 -4.86 12.59 -8.66
CA GLN A 176 -4.56 13.74 -7.82
C GLN A 176 -5.60 13.86 -6.71
N ASN A 177 -5.13 14.21 -5.51
CA ASN A 177 -6.00 14.55 -4.40
C ASN A 177 -6.36 16.04 -4.42
N LEU A 178 -7.31 16.45 -3.57
CA LEU A 178 -7.77 17.85 -3.51
C LEU A 178 -6.68 18.82 -3.04
N SER A 179 -5.64 18.31 -2.39
CA SER A 179 -4.46 19.08 -1.95
C SER A 179 -3.42 19.27 -3.06
N GLY A 180 -3.66 18.74 -4.27
CA GLY A 180 -2.74 18.81 -5.41
C GLY A 180 -1.58 17.80 -5.36
N GLN A 181 -1.56 16.90 -4.37
CA GLN A 181 -0.60 15.81 -4.33
C GLN A 181 -0.96 14.76 -5.39
N THR A 182 0.07 14.17 -5.98
CA THR A 182 -0.07 13.14 -7.00
C THR A 182 0.07 11.77 -6.35
N LEU A 183 -0.96 10.93 -6.47
CA LEU A 183 -0.95 9.53 -6.06
C LEU A 183 -0.67 8.64 -7.27
N MET A 184 0.31 7.76 -7.13
CA MET A 184 0.69 6.74 -8.10
C MET A 184 0.36 5.36 -7.53
N THR A 185 -0.30 4.51 -8.31
CA THR A 185 -0.57 3.12 -7.91
C THR A 185 -0.17 2.15 -9.00
N GLY A 186 0.24 0.95 -8.61
CA GLY A 186 0.58 -0.11 -9.55
C GLY A 186 0.78 -1.44 -8.85
N GLU A 187 0.67 -2.50 -9.63
CA GLU A 187 0.85 -3.87 -9.19
C GLU A 187 1.49 -4.66 -10.33
N PHE A 188 2.52 -5.44 -10.02
CA PHE A 188 3.28 -6.23 -10.98
C PHE A 188 3.99 -7.39 -10.30
N GLU A 189 4.55 -8.28 -11.09
CA GLU A 189 5.30 -9.44 -10.61
C GLU A 189 6.74 -9.38 -11.12
N ILE A 190 7.67 -9.84 -10.28
CA ILE A 190 9.08 -10.02 -10.65
C ILE A 190 9.52 -11.46 -10.39
N ASP A 191 10.44 -11.97 -11.19
CA ASP A 191 11.20 -13.19 -10.88
C ASP A 191 12.44 -12.79 -10.05
N ARG A 192 12.39 -13.04 -8.74
CA ARG A 192 13.46 -12.66 -7.79
C ARG A 192 14.82 -13.29 -8.13
N THR A 193 14.84 -14.40 -8.86
CA THR A 193 16.08 -15.11 -9.20
C THR A 193 16.94 -14.34 -10.20
N LYS A 194 16.34 -13.43 -10.98
CA LYS A 194 17.08 -12.50 -11.86
C LYS A 194 18.07 -11.62 -11.09
N TRP A 195 17.84 -11.40 -9.80
CA TRP A 195 18.70 -10.62 -8.91
C TRP A 195 19.49 -11.48 -7.92
N ASP A 196 19.74 -12.74 -8.25
CA ASP A 196 20.53 -13.66 -7.43
C ASP A 196 19.91 -13.95 -6.04
N ILE A 197 18.61 -13.72 -5.88
CA ILE A 197 17.85 -14.10 -4.67
C ILE A 197 17.33 -15.52 -4.90
N LYS A 198 18.14 -16.53 -4.54
CA LYS A 198 17.92 -17.93 -4.96
C LYS A 198 17.29 -18.81 -3.90
N TYR A 199 17.30 -18.41 -2.63
CA TYR A 199 16.87 -19.25 -1.51
C TYR A 199 15.50 -19.90 -1.75
N GLY A 200 15.36 -21.21 -1.54
CA GLY A 200 14.10 -21.94 -1.73
C GLY A 200 13.62 -22.07 -3.18
N SER A 201 14.40 -21.64 -4.18
CA SER A 201 14.07 -21.80 -5.60
C SER A 201 14.46 -23.19 -6.11
N THR A 202 13.55 -23.84 -6.83
CA THR A 202 13.80 -25.13 -7.50
C THR A 202 14.73 -25.03 -8.70
N LYS A 203 14.99 -23.82 -9.21
CA LYS A 203 15.98 -23.60 -10.28
C LYS A 203 17.43 -23.84 -9.79
N PHE A 204 17.67 -23.71 -8.48
CA PHE A 204 19.03 -23.72 -7.90
C PHE A 204 19.25 -24.81 -6.85
N PHE A 205 18.18 -25.32 -6.25
CA PHE A 205 18.24 -26.30 -5.17
C PHE A 205 17.30 -27.47 -5.44
N GLN A 206 17.73 -28.66 -5.00
CA GLN A 206 16.94 -29.90 -5.07
C GLN A 206 16.44 -30.28 -3.67
N ASP A 207 15.50 -31.22 -3.62
CA ASP A 207 15.01 -31.84 -2.38
C ASP A 207 14.48 -30.85 -1.31
N LEU A 208 13.90 -29.73 -1.75
CA LEU A 208 13.41 -28.68 -0.85
C LEU A 208 12.13 -29.06 -0.08
N GLY A 209 11.31 -29.97 -0.62
CA GLY A 209 9.99 -30.31 -0.06
C GLY A 209 9.14 -29.05 0.18
N ASP A 210 8.60 -28.91 1.38
CA ASP A 210 7.77 -27.76 1.80
C ASP A 210 8.55 -26.43 1.88
N ASN A 211 9.86 -26.41 1.64
CA ASN A 211 10.68 -25.20 1.59
C ASN A 211 10.75 -24.55 0.19
N VAL A 212 10.06 -25.11 -0.80
CA VAL A 212 9.93 -24.47 -2.12
C VAL A 212 9.21 -23.13 -1.97
N ILE A 213 9.88 -22.07 -2.38
CA ILE A 213 9.38 -20.70 -2.44
C ILE A 213 9.34 -20.30 -3.91
N ALA A 214 8.21 -19.74 -4.36
CA ALA A 214 8.04 -19.28 -5.73
C ALA A 214 9.17 -18.31 -6.14
N ASP A 215 9.53 -18.34 -7.41
CA ASP A 215 10.48 -17.37 -7.95
C ASP A 215 9.79 -16.01 -8.18
N GLU A 216 8.50 -16.08 -8.50
CA GLU A 216 7.59 -14.98 -8.67
C GLU A 216 7.25 -14.32 -7.33
N VAL A 217 7.41 -12.99 -7.29
CA VAL A 217 7.04 -12.14 -6.17
C VAL A 217 6.15 -11.02 -6.70
N ASN A 218 4.94 -10.92 -6.15
CA ASN A 218 4.05 -9.82 -6.45
C ASN A 218 4.48 -8.58 -5.67
N VAL A 219 4.46 -7.43 -6.34
CA VAL A 219 4.80 -6.12 -5.79
C VAL A 219 3.63 -5.18 -6.08
N LYS A 220 3.11 -4.57 -5.03
CA LYS A 220 2.07 -3.53 -5.11
C LYS A 220 2.61 -2.26 -4.48
N PHE A 221 2.33 -1.10 -5.10
CA PHE A 221 2.72 0.18 -4.53
C PHE A 221 1.59 1.21 -4.58
N GLU A 222 1.61 2.07 -3.58
CA GLU A 222 0.82 3.29 -3.49
C GLU A 222 1.78 4.39 -3.04
N ALA A 223 2.11 5.32 -3.94
CA ALA A 223 3.14 6.34 -3.72
C ALA A 223 2.57 7.74 -3.88
N THR A 224 2.84 8.60 -2.90
CA THR A 224 2.40 10.00 -2.95
C THR A 224 3.57 10.89 -3.31
N ALA A 225 3.35 11.87 -4.18
CA ALA A 225 4.34 12.83 -4.62
C ALA A 225 3.82 14.26 -4.53
N GLU A 226 4.72 15.21 -4.32
CA GLU A 226 4.44 16.64 -4.34
C GLU A 226 5.41 17.37 -5.28
N VAL A 227 5.02 18.58 -5.69
CA VAL A 227 5.86 19.44 -6.53
C VAL A 227 7.06 19.90 -5.70
N LYS A 228 8.24 19.87 -6.30
CA LYS A 228 9.48 20.36 -5.71
C LYS A 228 9.58 21.88 -5.67
#